data_AF-A0AB40BSK2-F1
#
_entry.id   AF-A0AB40BSK2-F1
#
_cell.length_a   1.000
_cell.length_b   1.000
_cell.length_c   1.000
_cell.angle_alpha   90.00
_cell.angle_beta   90.00
_cell.angle_gamma   90.00
#
_symmetry.space_group_name_H-M   'P 1'
#
loop_
_entity.id
_entity.type
_entity.pdbx_description
1 polymer ?
#
loop_
_entity_poly.entity_id
_entity_poly.type
_entity_poly.pdbx_seq_one_letter_code
_entity_poly.pdbx_strand_id
1 'polypeptide(L)'
;MNKDKVFKLAKGFRGRAKNCIRIARERVEKALQYSYRDRRTKKRDMRSLWIERINAGTRLHGVNYGNFMHGLLKENIQLNRKVLSELSMHEPYSFKALVDISRNSFPGNKVPKKEGISNMV
;
A
#
# COMPACT_ATOMS: atom_id res chain seq x y z
N MET A 1 -7.52 27.30 -22.86
CA MET A 1 -6.69 26.23 -23.46
C MET A 1 -6.94 26.19 -24.96
N ASN A 2 -5.90 26.07 -25.78
CA ASN A 2 -6.04 26.01 -27.25
C ASN A 2 -6.75 24.71 -27.68
N LYS A 3 -7.60 24.76 -28.72
CA LYS A 3 -8.43 23.66 -29.25
C LYS A 3 -7.62 22.38 -29.49
N ASP A 4 -6.46 22.49 -30.13
CA ASP A 4 -5.64 21.32 -30.45
C ASP A 4 -5.05 20.66 -29.20
N LYS A 5 -4.71 21.46 -28.18
CA LYS A 5 -4.23 20.94 -26.89
C LYS A 5 -5.35 20.19 -26.15
N VAL A 6 -6.59 20.69 -26.21
CA VAL A 6 -7.76 20.00 -25.63
C VAL A 6 -7.95 18.65 -26.31
N PHE A 7 -7.93 18.60 -27.64
CA PHE A 7 -8.14 17.34 -28.37
C PHE A 7 -7.00 16.33 -28.17
N LYS A 8 -5.75 16.78 -27.99
CA LYS A 8 -4.64 15.90 -27.60
C LYS A 8 -4.90 15.21 -26.26
N LEU A 9 -5.39 15.95 -25.27
CA LEU A 9 -5.70 15.41 -23.93
C LEU A 9 -7.01 14.60 -23.90
N ALA A 10 -7.98 14.92 -24.77
CA ALA A 10 -9.25 14.23 -24.86
C ALA A 10 -9.21 12.92 -25.67
N LYS A 11 -8.05 12.56 -26.24
CA LYS A 11 -7.89 11.28 -26.95
C LYS A 11 -8.22 10.12 -26.00
N GLY A 12 -9.08 9.21 -26.46
CA GLY A 12 -9.58 8.08 -25.66
C GLY A 12 -10.86 8.36 -24.88
N PHE A 13 -11.36 9.59 -24.82
CA PHE A 13 -12.67 9.87 -24.23
C PHE A 13 -13.81 9.25 -25.06
N ARG A 14 -14.87 8.81 -24.38
CA ARG A 14 -16.01 8.13 -24.99
C ARG A 14 -16.99 9.12 -25.63
N GLY A 15 -17.53 8.76 -26.79
CA GLY A 15 -18.60 9.52 -27.46
C GLY A 15 -18.17 10.93 -27.90
N ARG A 16 -19.06 11.91 -27.72
CA ARG A 16 -18.85 13.31 -28.17
C ARG A 16 -17.75 14.05 -27.39
N ALA A 17 -17.30 13.52 -26.25
CA ALA A 17 -16.28 14.14 -25.41
C ALA A 17 -14.87 14.16 -26.03
N LYS A 18 -14.63 13.43 -27.12
CA LYS A 18 -13.38 13.48 -27.90
C LYS A 18 -13.47 14.34 -29.16
N ASN A 19 -14.68 14.66 -29.65
CA ASN A 19 -14.89 15.31 -30.96
C ASN A 19 -15.44 16.74 -30.83
N CYS A 20 -16.31 17.02 -29.85
CA CYS A 20 -16.94 18.31 -29.67
C CYS A 20 -16.17 19.14 -28.63
N ILE A 21 -15.61 20.29 -29.04
CA ILE A 21 -14.72 21.12 -28.19
C ILE A 21 -15.33 21.53 -26.86
N ARG A 22 -16.62 21.92 -26.84
CA ARG A 22 -17.31 22.36 -25.61
C ARG A 22 -17.33 21.24 -24.55
N ILE A 23 -17.78 20.05 -24.96
CA ILE A 23 -17.87 18.87 -24.10
C ILE A 23 -16.45 18.38 -23.71
N ALA A 24 -15.53 18.37 -24.68
CA ALA A 24 -14.15 17.93 -24.45
C ALA A 24 -13.46 18.80 -23.40
N ARG A 25 -13.63 20.12 -23.47
CA ARG A 25 -13.02 21.07 -22.52
C ARG A 25 -13.47 20.81 -21.09
N GLU A 26 -14.78 20.69 -20.86
CA GLU A 26 -15.34 20.39 -19.53
C GLU A 26 -14.79 19.07 -18.95
N ARG A 27 -14.66 18.04 -19.80
CA ARG A 27 -14.14 16.73 -19.38
C ARG A 27 -12.64 16.76 -19.09
N VAL A 28 -11.85 17.43 -19.93
CA VAL A 28 -10.41 17.57 -19.72
C VAL A 28 -10.12 18.38 -18.44
N GLU A 29 -10.87 19.45 -18.18
CA GLU A 29 -10.72 20.26 -16.96
C GLU A 29 -10.94 19.39 -15.70
N LYS A 30 -12.00 18.58 -15.66
CA LYS A 30 -12.23 17.62 -14.57
C LYS A 30 -11.15 16.55 -14.47
N ALA A 31 -10.71 16.00 -15.61
CA ALA A 31 -9.65 14.98 -15.63
C ALA A 31 -8.32 15.52 -15.06
N LEU A 32 -7.98 16.77 -15.35
CA LEU A 32 -6.79 17.43 -14.80
C LEU A 32 -6.91 17.67 -13.30
N GLN A 33 -8.10 18.07 -12.81
CA GLN A 33 -8.37 18.20 -11.37
C GLN A 33 -8.23 16.86 -10.65
N TYR A 34 -8.81 15.78 -11.20
CA TYR A 34 -8.65 14.43 -10.65
C TYR A 34 -7.20 13.98 -10.67
N SER A 35 -6.47 14.19 -11.78
CA SER A 35 -5.06 13.87 -11.86
C SER A 35 -4.23 14.58 -10.77
N TYR A 36 -4.51 15.85 -10.48
CA TYR A 36 -3.85 16.58 -9.41
C TYR A 36 -4.15 16.00 -8.02
N ARG A 37 -5.42 15.73 -7.73
CA ARG A 37 -5.86 15.09 -6.49
C ARG A 37 -5.20 13.72 -6.33
N ASP A 38 -5.26 12.88 -7.36
CA ASP A 38 -4.82 11.49 -7.32
C ASP A 38 -3.29 11.39 -7.21
N ARG A 39 -2.51 12.36 -7.73
CA ARG A 39 -1.06 12.44 -7.45
C ARG A 39 -0.74 12.58 -5.96
N ARG A 40 -1.61 13.26 -5.20
CA ARG A 40 -1.49 13.37 -3.74
C ARG A 40 -1.97 12.09 -3.04
N THR A 41 -3.10 11.54 -3.49
CA THR A 41 -3.70 10.33 -2.90
C THR A 41 -2.84 9.08 -3.14
N LYS A 42 -2.17 8.95 -4.30
CA LYS A 42 -1.31 7.81 -4.65
C LYS A 42 -0.27 7.49 -3.58
N LYS A 43 0.28 8.49 -2.89
CA LYS A 43 1.24 8.28 -1.80
C LYS A 43 0.61 7.59 -0.59
N ARG A 44 -0.65 7.91 -0.28
CA ARG A 44 -1.44 7.26 0.78
C ARG A 44 -1.81 5.85 0.37
N ASP A 45 -2.31 5.66 -0.85
CA ASP A 45 -2.77 4.36 -1.34
C ASP A 45 -1.62 3.34 -1.37
N MET A 46 -0.45 3.76 -1.87
CA MET A 46 0.75 2.91 -1.87
C MET A 46 1.20 2.55 -0.45
N ARG A 47 1.09 3.49 0.50
CA ARG A 47 1.43 3.21 1.90
C ARG A 47 0.47 2.17 2.51
N SER A 48 -0.83 2.27 2.23
CA SER A 48 -1.81 1.27 2.67
C SER A 48 -1.47 -0.11 2.11
N LEU A 49 -1.17 -0.19 0.81
CA LEU A 49 -0.77 -1.44 0.16
C LEU A 49 0.50 -2.05 0.77
N TRP A 50 1.51 -1.23 1.08
CA TRP A 50 2.72 -1.73 1.74
C TRP A 50 2.44 -2.29 3.13
N ILE A 51 1.56 -1.64 3.89
CA ILE A 51 1.16 -2.13 5.22
C ILE A 51 0.41 -3.45 5.12
N GLU A 52 -0.50 -3.58 4.15
CA GLU A 52 -1.24 -4.82 3.91
C GLU A 52 -0.31 -5.99 3.58
N ARG A 53 0.66 -5.77 2.69
CA ARG A 53 1.69 -6.76 2.33
C ARG A 53 2.54 -7.18 3.53
N ILE A 54 3.05 -6.22 4.30
CA ILE A 54 3.84 -6.50 5.50
C ILE A 54 2.98 -7.25 6.52
N ASN A 55 1.74 -6.83 6.75
CA ASN A 55 0.83 -7.47 7.70
C ASN A 55 0.54 -8.93 7.31
N ALA A 56 0.36 -9.22 6.01
CA ALA A 56 0.24 -10.60 5.55
C ALA A 56 1.51 -11.41 5.86
N GLY A 57 2.70 -10.87 5.55
CA GLY A 57 3.97 -11.53 5.84
C GLY A 57 4.22 -11.77 7.34
N THR A 58 3.97 -10.77 8.19
CA THR A 58 4.19 -10.91 9.64
C THR A 58 3.21 -11.90 10.28
N ARG A 59 1.97 -11.96 9.78
CA ARG A 59 0.94 -12.89 10.27
C ARG A 59 1.30 -14.35 10.01
N LEU A 60 1.93 -14.68 8.89
CA LEU A 60 2.46 -16.02 8.63
C LEU A 60 3.48 -16.45 9.69
N HIS A 61 4.18 -15.48 10.26
CA HIS A 61 5.14 -15.71 11.34
C HIS A 61 4.56 -15.47 12.72
N GLY A 62 3.24 -15.26 12.88
CA GLY A 62 2.58 -15.12 14.18
C GLY A 62 2.82 -13.78 14.89
N VAL A 63 3.22 -12.73 14.17
CA VAL A 63 3.42 -11.37 14.69
C VAL A 63 2.43 -10.40 14.03
N ASN A 64 1.83 -9.50 14.81
CA ASN A 64 1.00 -8.44 14.25
C ASN A 64 1.87 -7.26 13.76
N TYR A 65 1.39 -6.52 12.76
CA TYR A 65 2.14 -5.41 12.17
C TYR A 65 2.56 -4.33 13.19
N GLY A 66 1.71 -4.01 14.17
CA GLY A 66 2.00 -2.98 15.18
C GLY A 66 3.19 -3.35 16.05
N ASN A 67 3.19 -4.58 16.58
CA ASN A 67 4.27 -5.14 17.38
C ASN A 67 5.56 -5.28 16.55
N PHE A 68 5.45 -5.69 15.29
CA PHE A 68 6.60 -5.78 14.38
C PHE A 68 7.27 -4.41 14.18
N MET A 69 6.50 -3.38 13.82
CA MET A 69 7.05 -2.04 13.62
C MET A 69 7.62 -1.45 14.91
N HIS A 70 7.00 -1.74 16.05
CA HIS A 70 7.49 -1.31 17.35
C HIS A 70 8.83 -1.98 17.71
N GLY A 71 8.95 -3.29 17.48
CA GLY A 71 10.21 -4.01 17.72
C GLY A 71 11.35 -3.51 16.84
N LEU A 72 11.10 -3.28 15.54
CA LEU A 72 12.10 -2.69 14.65
C LEU A 72 12.56 -1.29 15.08
N LEU A 73 11.64 -0.45 15.57
CA LEU A 73 11.99 0.88 16.08
C LEU A 73 12.85 0.79 17.34
N LYS A 74 12.56 -0.17 18.23
CA LYS A 74 13.31 -0.39 19.47
C LYS A 74 14.76 -0.85 19.21
N GLU A 75 14.97 -1.67 18.19
CA GLU A 75 16.30 -2.08 17.72
C GLU A 75 16.97 -1.06 16.80
N ASN A 76 16.38 0.13 16.65
CA ASN A 76 16.90 1.21 15.81
C ASN A 76 17.09 0.82 14.32
N ILE A 77 16.25 -0.11 13.82
CA ILE A 77 16.25 -0.52 12.42
C ILE A 77 15.37 0.44 11.62
N GLN A 78 16.00 1.36 10.90
CA GLN A 78 15.34 2.46 10.17
C GLN A 78 14.89 2.08 8.76
N LEU A 79 14.37 0.87 8.57
CA LEU A 79 13.87 0.43 7.27
C LEU A 79 12.52 1.05 6.93
N ASN A 80 12.38 1.50 5.68
CA ASN A 80 11.12 2.05 5.19
C ASN A 80 10.12 0.94 4.83
N ARG A 81 8.83 1.30 4.76
CA ARG A 81 7.75 0.34 4.48
C ARG A 81 7.76 -0.17 3.04
N LYS A 82 8.31 0.61 2.11
CA LYS A 82 8.45 0.18 0.72
C LYS A 82 9.36 -1.04 0.64
N VAL A 83 10.58 -0.91 1.16
CA VAL A 83 11.59 -1.98 1.18
C VAL A 83 11.12 -3.15 2.03
N LEU A 84 10.51 -2.91 3.20
CA LEU A 84 9.92 -4.00 4.00
C LEU A 84 8.85 -4.79 3.25
N SER A 85 8.00 -4.12 2.46
CA SER A 85 7.00 -4.79 1.63
C SER A 85 7.61 -5.59 0.48
N GLU A 86 8.71 -5.10 -0.11
CA GLU A 86 9.45 -5.78 -1.17
C GLU A 86 10.18 -7.02 -0.61
N LEU A 87 10.85 -6.89 0.54
CA LEU A 87 11.47 -8.01 1.25
C LEU A 87 10.45 -9.09 1.63
N SER A 88 9.27 -8.68 2.12
CA SER A 88 8.20 -9.62 2.46
C SER A 88 7.70 -10.43 1.24
N MET A 89 7.86 -9.91 0.02
CA MET A 89 7.39 -10.57 -1.20
C MET A 89 8.47 -11.40 -1.89
N HIS A 90 9.71 -10.89 -1.93
CA HIS A 90 10.78 -11.48 -2.72
C HIS A 90 11.80 -12.25 -1.89
N GLU A 91 12.00 -11.88 -0.62
CA GLU A 91 13.06 -12.41 0.24
C GLU A 91 12.50 -12.93 1.56
N PRO A 92 11.74 -14.05 1.55
CA PRO A 92 11.03 -14.55 2.73
C PRO A 92 11.98 -14.92 3.89
N TYR A 93 13.17 -15.43 3.59
CA TYR A 93 14.16 -15.80 4.60
C TYR A 93 14.72 -14.58 5.33
N SER A 94 15.11 -13.53 4.60
CA SER A 94 15.57 -12.26 5.18
C SER A 94 14.46 -11.57 5.96
N PHE A 95 13.24 -11.59 5.44
CA PHE A 95 12.08 -11.04 6.15
C PHE A 95 11.81 -11.79 7.46
N LYS A 96 11.92 -13.12 7.47
CA LYS A 96 11.80 -13.93 8.70
C LYS A 96 12.83 -13.54 9.75
N ALA A 97 14.10 -13.34 9.36
CA ALA A 97 15.14 -12.88 10.28
C ALA A 97 14.78 -11.54 10.95
N LEU A 98 14.24 -10.58 10.19
CA LEU A 98 13.76 -9.30 10.73
C LEU A 98 12.60 -9.48 11.72
N VAL A 99 11.67 -10.40 11.42
CA VAL A 99 10.56 -10.71 12.33
C VAL A 99 11.06 -11.32 13.63
N ASP A 100 12.08 -12.18 13.58
CA ASP A 100 12.67 -12.78 14.77
C ASP A 100 13.42 -11.77 15.63
N ILE A 101 14.21 -10.88 15.01
CA ILE A 101 14.85 -9.75 15.69
C ILE A 101 13.78 -8.92 16.41
N SER A 102 12.74 -8.48 15.69
CA SER A 102 11.65 -7.70 16.26
C SER A 102 10.91 -8.42 17.40
N ARG A 103 10.77 -9.74 17.33
CA ARG A 103 10.12 -10.54 18.38
C ARG A 103 10.96 -10.56 19.66
N ASN A 104 12.27 -10.71 19.53
CA ASN A 104 13.18 -10.76 20.69
C ASN A 104 13.18 -9.42 21.46
N SER A 105 13.04 -8.31 20.74
CA SER A 105 13.02 -6.96 21.32
C SER A 105 11.76 -6.63 22.10
N PHE A 106 10.62 -7.19 21.69
CA PHE A 106 9.30 -6.92 22.28
C PHE A 106 8.55 -8.21 22.65
N PRO A 107 8.56 -8.61 23.94
CA PRO A 107 7.93 -9.84 24.41
C PRO A 107 6.39 -9.76 24.45
N GLY A 108 5.77 -8.62 24.13
CA GLY A 108 4.31 -8.48 24.01
C GLY A 108 3.71 -9.21 22.79
N ASN A 109 4.53 -9.89 21.99
CA ASN A 109 4.12 -10.91 21.03
C ASN A 109 3.73 -12.21 21.75
N LYS A 110 2.73 -12.17 22.62
CA LYS A 110 2.00 -13.40 22.94
C LYS A 110 1.29 -13.81 21.65
N VAL A 111 1.67 -14.97 21.11
CA VAL A 111 0.88 -15.67 20.08
C VAL A 111 -0.57 -15.63 20.57
N PRO A 112 -1.58 -15.32 19.73
CA PRO A 112 -2.96 -15.57 20.16
C PRO A 112 -2.99 -17.02 20.64
N LYS A 113 -3.32 -17.25 21.92
CA LYS A 113 -3.59 -18.61 22.41
C LYS A 113 -4.54 -19.19 21.38
N LYS A 114 -4.18 -20.34 20.79
CA LYS A 114 -5.20 -21.17 20.12
C LYS A 114 -6.16 -21.58 21.24
N GLU A 115 -7.10 -20.72 21.59
CA GLU A 115 -8.26 -21.13 22.36
C GLU A 115 -9.09 -22.01 21.40
N GLY A 116 -9.43 -23.19 21.92
CA GLY A 116 -9.67 -24.39 21.15
C GLY A 116 -10.74 -24.28 20.07
N ILE A 117 -10.40 -24.78 18.88
CA ILE A 117 -11.35 -25.47 18.00
C ILE A 117 -10.89 -26.94 17.92
N SER A 118 -10.71 -27.57 19.08
CA SER A 118 -10.42 -29.01 19.21
C SER A 118 -11.49 -29.76 20.01
N ASN A 119 -12.62 -29.12 20.32
CA ASN A 119 -13.78 -29.76 20.94
C ASN A 119 -15.05 -29.42 20.13
N MET A 120 -15.08 -29.80 18.86
CA MET A 120 -16.30 -29.97 18.05
C MET A 120 -16.03 -30.98 16.93
N VAL A 121 -15.66 -32.20 17.32
CA VAL A 121 -16.09 -33.48 16.71
C VAL A 121 -16.06 -34.51 17.82
#